data_AF-A0A5C5VEJ1-F1
#
_entry.id   AF-A0A5C5VEJ1-F1
#
_cell.length_a   1.000
_cell.length_b   1.000
_cell.length_c   1.000
_cell.angle_alpha   90.00
_cell.angle_beta   90.00
_cell.angle_gamma   90.00
#
_symmetry.space_group_name_H-M   'P 1'
#
loop_
_entity.id
_entity.type
_entity.pdbx_description
1 polymer ?
#
loop_
_entity_poly.entity_id
_entity_poly.type
_entity_poly.pdbx_seq_one_letter_code
_entity_poly.pdbx_strand_id
1 'polypeptide(L)'
;MWGPFRFTSSAVCSHCGSIRYTVERQFPFTTVPYWRSRSIESTPLSDSVGGLLTSRDHTWQFAHGGGNGVRCALGEGRSLLQCTDSALLIGFLEATKQHSGADAARHYLNLALDPTHSEAFMLWLAVSGFQPDTHRDPAAYAAWFQAAVPQAPEFGNFPLLPADQHESSTAG
;
A
#
# COMPACT_ATOMS: atom_id res chain seq x y z
N MET A 1 16.07 0.55 34.88
CA MET A 1 14.72 -0.06 34.78
C MET A 1 13.79 1.01 34.25
N TRP A 2 13.31 0.88 33.02
CA TRP A 2 12.52 1.92 32.36
C TRP A 2 11.03 1.67 32.63
N GLY A 3 10.30 2.66 33.16
CA GLY A 3 8.95 2.48 33.74
C GLY A 3 7.87 1.94 32.77
N PRO A 4 6.75 1.39 33.33
CA PRO A 4 5.75 0.60 32.60
C PRO A 4 4.81 1.42 31.67
N PHE A 5 4.87 2.75 31.74
CA PHE A 5 3.99 3.65 30.98
C PHE A 5 4.52 3.89 29.56
N ARG A 6 4.40 2.85 28.74
CA ARG A 6 4.84 2.84 27.34
C ARG A 6 3.66 2.58 26.42
N PHE A 7 3.58 3.32 25.33
CA PHE A 7 2.71 3.03 24.19
C PHE A 7 3.58 2.79 22.95
N THR A 8 3.27 1.75 22.19
CA THR A 8 3.95 1.41 20.95
C THR A 8 2.95 1.34 19.82
N SER A 9 3.29 1.90 18.67
CA SER A 9 2.43 1.87 17.49
C SER A 9 3.21 1.76 16.20
N SER A 10 2.55 1.27 15.16
CA SER A 10 2.99 1.30 13.78
C SER A 10 2.05 2.18 12.95
N ALA A 11 2.60 2.79 11.91
CA ALA A 11 1.86 3.51 10.90
C ALA A 11 2.41 3.16 9.52
N VAL A 12 1.55 3.08 8.50
CA VAL A 12 1.94 2.82 7.11
C VAL A 12 1.82 4.11 6.31
N CYS A 13 2.78 4.40 5.45
CA CYS A 13 2.68 5.52 4.53
C CYS A 13 1.69 5.18 3.40
N SER A 14 0.62 5.95 3.24
CA SER A 14 -0.38 5.75 2.17
C SER A 14 0.11 6.15 0.77
N HIS A 15 1.38 6.50 0.62
CA HIS A 15 1.99 6.81 -0.67
C HIS A 15 3.03 5.77 -1.10
N CYS A 16 3.85 5.28 -0.16
CA CYS A 16 4.96 4.39 -0.48
C CYS A 16 4.91 3.05 0.23
N GLY A 17 4.00 2.83 1.19
CA GLY A 17 3.94 1.58 1.93
C GLY A 17 5.09 1.37 2.92
N SER A 18 5.98 2.35 3.14
CA SER A 18 6.96 2.28 4.23
C SER A 18 6.25 2.24 5.59
N ILE A 19 6.90 1.67 6.59
CA ILE A 19 6.34 1.56 7.95
C ILE A 19 7.10 2.49 8.89
N ARG A 20 6.38 3.18 9.77
CA ARG A 20 6.94 3.95 10.88
C ARG A 20 6.55 3.32 12.20
N TYR A 21 7.54 2.91 12.98
CA TYR A 21 7.33 2.50 14.36
C TYR A 21 7.53 3.68 15.29
N THR A 22 6.63 3.84 16.25
CA THR A 22 6.70 4.88 17.27
C THR A 22 6.66 4.23 18.64
N VAL A 23 7.56 4.67 19.51
CA VAL A 23 7.54 4.34 20.93
C VAL A 23 7.39 5.62 21.72
N GLU A 24 6.35 5.68 22.53
CA GLU A 24 6.07 6.80 23.42
C GLU A 24 6.18 6.34 24.87
N ARG A 25 6.79 7.19 25.70
CA ARG A 25 6.72 7.06 27.16
C ARG A 25 5.86 8.19 27.68
N GLN A 26 4.84 7.83 28.45
CA GLN A 26 3.79 8.74 28.90
C GLN A 26 3.90 8.99 30.40
N PHE A 27 3.49 10.17 30.86
CA PHE A 27 3.32 10.38 32.29
C PHE A 27 2.24 9.41 32.82
N PRO A 28 2.44 8.82 34.02
CA PRO A 28 1.47 7.90 34.60
C PRO A 28 0.04 8.45 34.56
N PHE A 29 -0.91 7.63 34.13
CA PHE A 29 -2.34 7.97 34.06
C PHE A 29 -2.70 9.13 33.11
N THR A 30 -1.81 9.48 32.18
CA THR A 30 -2.08 10.48 31.13
C THR A 30 -1.76 9.93 29.74
N THR A 31 -2.23 10.62 28.70
CA THR A 31 -1.82 10.38 27.30
C THR A 31 -0.67 11.27 26.86
N VAL A 32 -0.10 12.09 27.76
CA VAL A 32 0.93 13.07 27.43
C VAL A 32 2.30 12.36 27.38
N PRO A 33 2.96 12.30 26.19
CA PRO A 33 4.28 11.70 26.10
C PRO A 33 5.35 12.68 26.60
N TYR A 34 6.24 12.23 27.47
CA TYR A 34 7.46 12.98 27.85
C TYR A 34 8.68 12.57 27.01
N TRP A 35 8.59 11.46 26.31
CA TRP A 35 9.63 10.99 25.38
C TRP A 35 8.98 10.24 24.22
N ARG A 36 9.53 10.43 23.03
CA ARG A 36 9.09 9.78 21.80
C ARG A 36 10.30 9.40 20.96
N SER A 37 10.34 8.16 20.50
CA SER A 37 11.24 7.70 19.45
C SER A 37 10.45 7.22 18.24
N ARG A 38 11.04 7.41 17.05
CA ARG A 38 10.48 7.00 15.77
C ARG A 38 11.57 6.33 14.95
N SER A 39 11.25 5.20 14.33
CA SER A 39 12.03 4.60 13.25
C SER A 39 11.14 4.48 12.02
N ILE A 40 11.74 4.67 10.84
CA ILE A 40 11.10 4.44 9.54
C ILE A 40 11.85 3.27 8.91
N GLU A 41 11.11 2.28 8.43
CA GLU A 41 11.62 1.10 7.77
C GLU A 41 11.04 1.05 6.35
N SER A 42 11.93 0.83 5.39
CA SER A 42 11.54 0.44 4.04
C SER A 42 10.87 -0.94 4.07
N THR A 43 9.92 -1.13 3.17
CA THR A 43 9.22 -2.39 2.94
C THR A 43 9.51 -2.86 1.51
N PRO A 44 9.35 -4.17 1.22
CA PRO A 44 9.45 -4.68 -0.15
C PRO A 44 8.60 -3.89 -1.14
N LEU A 45 7.38 -3.49 -0.75
CA LEU A 45 6.55 -2.60 -1.57
C LEU A 45 7.24 -1.24 -1.77
N SER A 46 7.71 -0.57 -0.72
CA SER A 46 8.32 0.76 -0.87
C SER A 46 9.58 0.75 -1.72
N ASP A 47 10.37 -0.32 -1.65
CA ASP A 47 11.59 -0.47 -2.43
C ASP A 47 11.30 -0.72 -3.92
N SER A 48 10.30 -1.56 -4.23
CA SER A 48 9.89 -1.86 -5.62
C SER A 48 9.24 -0.66 -6.33
N VAL A 49 8.51 0.19 -5.60
CA VAL A 49 7.77 1.33 -6.18
C VAL A 49 8.52 2.65 -6.16
N GLY A 50 9.78 2.68 -5.71
CA GLY A 50 10.56 3.92 -5.58
C GLY A 50 10.62 4.76 -6.86
N GLY A 51 10.62 4.13 -8.04
CA GLY A 51 10.58 4.82 -9.34
C GLY A 51 9.19 5.26 -9.83
N LEU A 52 8.11 4.83 -9.16
CA LEU A 52 6.73 5.22 -9.48
C LEU A 52 6.30 6.49 -8.74
N LEU A 53 6.96 6.82 -7.63
CA LEU A 53 6.59 7.92 -6.78
C LEU A 53 7.40 9.18 -7.11
N THR A 54 6.70 10.31 -7.19
CA THR A 54 7.37 11.61 -7.08
C THR A 54 7.72 11.81 -5.61
N SER A 55 8.93 12.28 -5.32
CA SER A 55 9.36 12.59 -3.95
C SER A 55 8.27 13.43 -3.25
N ARG A 56 7.68 12.86 -2.21
CA ARG A 56 6.58 13.46 -1.45
C ARG A 56 6.80 13.18 0.02
N ASP A 57 6.31 14.09 0.85
CA ASP A 57 6.22 13.87 2.28
C ASP A 57 5.38 12.62 2.57
N HIS A 58 5.77 11.88 3.59
CA HIS A 58 5.05 10.68 4.00
C HIS A 58 3.72 11.04 4.67
N THR A 59 2.62 10.50 4.14
CA THR A 59 1.29 10.55 4.77
C THR A 59 1.08 9.28 5.58
N TRP A 60 1.25 9.38 6.90
CA TRP A 60 1.24 8.23 7.80
C TRP A 60 -0.16 7.91 8.31
N GLN A 61 -0.63 6.69 8.02
CA GLN A 61 -1.89 6.14 8.52
C GLN A 61 -1.64 5.23 9.72
N PHE A 62 -2.25 5.52 10.87
CA PHE A 62 -2.11 4.69 12.07
C PHE A 62 -2.67 3.29 11.81
N ALA A 63 -1.82 2.26 11.95
CA ALA A 63 -2.21 0.89 11.66
C ALA A 63 -2.67 0.17 12.93
N HIS A 64 -1.75 0.01 13.89
CA HIS A 64 -2.09 -0.52 15.20
C HIS A 64 -1.14 -0.02 16.29
N GLY A 65 -1.54 -0.21 17.54
CA GLY A 65 -0.71 0.05 18.70
C GLY A 65 -1.25 -0.56 19.98
N GLY A 66 -0.52 -0.36 21.07
CA GLY A 66 -0.88 -0.87 22.39
C GLY A 66 0.09 -0.43 23.47
N GLY A 67 -0.29 -0.68 24.71
CA GLY A 67 0.45 -0.28 25.90
C GLY A 67 -0.34 0.68 26.80
N ASN A 68 0.19 0.96 27.99
CA ASN A 68 -0.45 1.81 29.00
C ASN A 68 -1.93 1.45 29.29
N GLY A 69 -2.22 0.15 29.43
CA GLY A 69 -3.59 -0.36 29.65
C GLY A 69 -4.43 -0.55 28.39
N VAL A 70 -4.02 -0.03 27.23
CA VAL A 70 -4.65 -0.32 25.95
C VAL A 70 -4.12 -1.64 25.41
N ARG A 71 -5.00 -2.64 25.28
CA ARG A 71 -4.63 -3.97 24.75
C ARG A 71 -4.34 -3.94 23.25
N CYS A 72 -5.17 -3.23 22.50
CA CYS A 72 -5.04 -3.09 21.06
C CYS A 72 -5.78 -1.82 20.61
N ALA A 73 -5.06 -0.91 19.97
CA ALA A 73 -5.61 0.20 19.21
C ALA A 73 -5.48 -0.15 17.73
N LEU A 74 -6.54 0.01 16.97
CA LEU A 74 -6.58 -0.23 15.52
C LEU A 74 -6.97 1.08 14.83
N GLY A 75 -6.33 1.38 13.71
CA GLY A 75 -6.76 2.48 12.84
C GLY A 75 -6.86 2.09 11.38
N GLU A 76 -7.10 3.09 10.55
CA GLU A 76 -7.36 2.96 9.12
C GLU A 76 -6.16 2.41 8.36
N GLY A 77 -4.94 2.60 8.86
CA GLY A 77 -3.71 2.04 8.26
C GLY A 77 -3.59 0.52 8.37
N ARG A 78 -4.48 -0.16 9.11
CA ARG A 78 -4.39 -1.63 9.31
C ARG A 78 -4.53 -2.39 7.99
N SER A 79 -5.39 -1.93 7.09
CA SER A 79 -5.63 -2.55 5.79
C SER A 79 -4.44 -2.37 4.85
N LEU A 80 -3.60 -1.36 5.09
CA LEU A 80 -2.41 -1.10 4.29
C LEU A 80 -1.25 -2.04 4.63
N LEU A 81 -1.22 -2.61 5.84
CA LEU A 81 -0.14 -3.52 6.25
C LEU A 81 -0.05 -4.77 5.38
N GLN A 82 -1.18 -5.30 4.91
CA GLN A 82 -1.17 -6.47 4.04
C GLN A 82 -0.51 -6.17 2.67
N CYS A 83 -0.46 -4.90 2.27
CA CYS A 83 0.12 -4.47 1.00
C CYS A 83 1.65 -4.39 1.08
N THR A 84 2.22 -4.09 2.25
CA THR A 84 3.64 -3.71 2.37
C THR A 84 4.61 -4.83 2.02
N ASP A 85 4.23 -6.08 2.30
CA ASP A 85 5.05 -7.28 2.06
C ASP A 85 4.45 -8.23 0.99
N SER A 86 3.43 -7.78 0.25
CA SER A 86 2.72 -8.66 -0.69
C SER A 86 3.49 -8.84 -2.01
N ALA A 87 4.10 -10.01 -2.18
CA ALA A 87 4.73 -10.41 -3.45
C ALA A 87 3.74 -10.40 -4.63
N LEU A 88 2.45 -10.71 -4.37
CA LEU A 88 1.40 -10.66 -5.37
C LEU A 88 1.18 -9.24 -5.89
N LEU A 89 1.06 -8.27 -4.97
CA LEU A 89 0.91 -6.86 -5.31
C LEU A 89 2.14 -6.33 -6.05
N ILE A 90 3.34 -6.64 -5.55
CA ILE A 90 4.59 -6.19 -6.15
C ILE A 90 4.70 -6.70 -7.59
N GLY A 91 4.48 -8.00 -7.81
CA GLY A 91 4.50 -8.59 -9.14
C GLY A 91 3.43 -8.01 -10.07
N PHE A 92 2.25 -7.71 -9.54
CA PHE A 92 1.20 -7.04 -10.29
C PHE A 92 1.59 -5.62 -10.72
N LEU A 93 2.15 -4.82 -9.82
CA LEU A 93 2.61 -3.47 -10.13
C LEU A 93 3.76 -3.47 -11.13
N GLU A 94 4.69 -4.42 -11.03
CA GLU A 94 5.78 -4.60 -11.98
C GLU A 94 5.27 -4.98 -13.38
N ALA A 95 4.38 -5.99 -13.47
CA ALA A 95 3.76 -6.40 -14.73
C ALA A 95 2.95 -5.24 -15.35
N THR A 96 2.16 -4.53 -14.54
CA THR A 96 1.40 -3.37 -14.99
C THR A 96 2.32 -2.26 -15.50
N LYS A 97 3.42 -1.99 -14.79
CA LYS A 97 4.40 -0.99 -15.23
C LYS A 97 5.03 -1.38 -16.57
N GLN A 98 5.36 -2.66 -16.72
CA GLN A 98 6.00 -3.19 -17.92
C GLN A 98 5.08 -3.13 -19.14
N HIS A 99 3.81 -3.48 -18.99
CA HIS A 99 2.89 -3.66 -20.12
C HIS A 99 1.93 -2.48 -20.35
N SER A 100 1.63 -1.70 -19.31
CA SER A 100 0.66 -0.60 -19.33
C SER A 100 1.27 0.75 -18.90
N GLY A 101 2.57 0.76 -18.57
CA GLY A 101 3.31 1.97 -18.23
C GLY A 101 3.24 2.38 -16.76
N ALA A 102 4.09 3.34 -16.39
CA ALA A 102 4.28 3.79 -15.01
C ALA A 102 3.04 4.48 -14.42
N ASP A 103 2.25 5.17 -15.24
CA ASP A 103 1.05 5.87 -14.77
C ASP A 103 -0.06 4.90 -14.38
N ALA A 104 -0.25 3.82 -15.14
CA ALA A 104 -1.15 2.73 -14.76
C ALA A 104 -0.70 2.06 -13.45
N ALA A 105 0.58 1.69 -13.34
CA ALA A 105 1.12 1.11 -12.10
C ALA A 105 0.95 2.05 -10.91
N ARG A 106 1.14 3.36 -11.09
CA ARG A 106 0.90 4.37 -10.04
C ARG A 106 -0.57 4.45 -9.65
N HIS A 107 -1.48 4.38 -10.61
CA HIS A 107 -2.92 4.34 -10.33
C HIS A 107 -3.28 3.16 -9.41
N TYR A 108 -2.82 1.95 -9.75
CA TYR A 108 -3.06 0.76 -8.94
C TYR A 108 -2.36 0.80 -7.57
N LEU A 109 -1.15 1.35 -7.50
CA LEU A 109 -0.47 1.56 -6.22
C LEU A 109 -1.28 2.48 -5.31
N ASN A 110 -1.84 3.58 -5.84
CA ASN A 110 -2.68 4.48 -5.07
C ASN A 110 -3.94 3.76 -4.57
N LEU A 111 -4.54 2.90 -5.40
CA LEU A 111 -5.70 2.10 -5.02
C LEU A 111 -5.36 1.09 -3.91
N ALA A 112 -4.20 0.41 -4.03
CA ALA A 112 -3.70 -0.53 -3.04
C ALA A 112 -3.33 0.13 -1.70
N LEU A 113 -2.96 1.42 -1.73
CA LEU A 113 -2.57 2.20 -0.56
C LEU A 113 -3.66 3.16 -0.07
N ASP A 114 -4.89 3.05 -0.59
CA ASP A 114 -6.07 3.75 -0.09
C ASP A 114 -6.68 2.95 1.09
N PRO A 115 -6.80 3.52 2.29
CA PRO A 115 -7.39 2.84 3.44
C PRO A 115 -8.81 2.31 3.19
N THR A 116 -9.57 2.96 2.31
CA THR A 116 -10.95 2.64 1.95
C THR A 116 -11.05 1.45 1.01
N HIS A 117 -10.11 1.35 0.06
CA HIS A 117 -10.20 0.42 -1.06
C HIS A 117 -9.19 -0.73 -1.01
N SER A 118 -8.09 -0.56 -0.27
CA SER A 118 -6.96 -1.52 -0.19
C SER A 118 -7.39 -2.96 0.07
N GLU A 119 -8.29 -3.19 1.03
CA GLU A 119 -8.74 -4.55 1.38
C GLU A 119 -9.52 -5.21 0.23
N ALA A 120 -10.47 -4.49 -0.36
CA ALA A 120 -11.24 -4.97 -1.51
C ALA A 120 -10.35 -5.22 -2.73
N PHE A 121 -9.37 -4.33 -2.96
CA PHE A 121 -8.42 -4.44 -4.06
C PHE A 121 -7.51 -5.65 -3.89
N MET A 122 -6.95 -5.85 -2.70
CA MET A 122 -6.10 -7.00 -2.41
C MET A 122 -6.86 -8.32 -2.49
N LEU A 123 -8.11 -8.35 -2.03
CA LEU A 123 -8.98 -9.51 -2.18
C LEU A 123 -9.24 -9.82 -3.66
N TRP A 124 -9.63 -8.81 -4.45
CA TRP A 124 -9.83 -8.97 -5.89
C TRP A 124 -8.57 -9.48 -6.58
N LEU A 125 -7.41 -8.89 -6.29
CA LEU A 125 -6.14 -9.31 -6.88
C LEU A 125 -5.85 -10.77 -6.54
N ALA A 126 -6.09 -11.19 -5.29
CA ALA A 126 -5.89 -12.57 -4.85
C ALA A 126 -6.83 -13.58 -5.54
N VAL A 127 -8.07 -13.21 -5.83
CA VAL A 127 -9.05 -14.12 -6.46
C VAL A 127 -9.11 -14.02 -7.98
N SER A 128 -8.54 -12.97 -8.58
CA SER A 128 -8.51 -12.76 -10.03
C SER A 128 -7.64 -13.76 -10.80
N GLY A 129 -6.90 -14.61 -10.10
CA GLY A 129 -6.01 -15.61 -10.69
C GLY A 129 -4.69 -15.03 -11.21
N PHE A 130 -4.33 -13.80 -10.83
CA PHE A 130 -3.04 -13.20 -11.20
C PHE A 130 -1.87 -14.03 -10.66
N GLN A 131 -0.91 -14.36 -11.52
CA GLN A 131 0.33 -15.05 -11.15
C GLN A 131 1.55 -14.29 -11.66
N PRO A 132 2.39 -13.69 -10.78
CA PRO A 132 3.49 -12.80 -11.16
C PRO A 132 4.40 -13.35 -12.28
N ASP A 133 4.77 -14.63 -12.20
CA ASP A 133 5.71 -15.22 -13.16
C ASP A 133 5.10 -15.47 -14.55
N THR A 134 3.79 -15.70 -14.63
CA THR A 134 3.11 -16.00 -15.90
C THR A 134 2.84 -14.74 -16.73
N HIS A 135 2.74 -13.58 -16.08
CA HIS A 135 2.37 -12.33 -16.73
C HIS A 135 3.57 -11.49 -17.17
N ARG A 136 4.75 -12.11 -17.32
CA ARG A 136 5.89 -11.50 -18.03
C ARG A 136 5.66 -11.43 -19.54
N ASP A 137 4.85 -12.34 -20.08
CA ASP A 137 4.41 -12.32 -21.48
C ASP A 137 3.30 -11.27 -21.67
N PRO A 138 3.47 -10.28 -22.58
CA PRO A 138 2.45 -9.27 -22.84
C PRO A 138 1.09 -9.86 -23.23
N ALA A 139 1.06 -10.95 -24.02
CA ALA A 139 -0.18 -11.56 -24.45
C ALA A 139 -0.92 -12.24 -23.28
N ALA A 140 -0.20 -12.98 -22.43
CA ALA A 140 -0.75 -13.55 -21.21
C ALA A 140 -1.27 -12.49 -20.23
N TYR A 141 -0.53 -11.39 -20.05
CA TYR A 141 -0.98 -10.27 -19.21
C TYR A 141 -2.25 -9.63 -19.77
N ALA A 142 -2.28 -9.29 -21.06
CA ALA A 142 -3.45 -8.68 -21.69
C ALA A 142 -4.70 -9.57 -21.62
N ALA A 143 -4.55 -10.88 -21.90
CA ALA A 143 -5.65 -11.84 -21.83
C ALA A 143 -6.23 -11.95 -20.41
N TRP A 144 -5.36 -12.03 -19.39
CA TRP A 144 -5.79 -12.02 -18.00
C TRP A 144 -6.48 -10.70 -17.64
N PHE A 145 -5.89 -9.57 -18.00
CA PHE A 145 -6.41 -8.24 -17.66
C PHE A 145 -7.82 -8.04 -18.21
N GLN A 146 -8.05 -8.40 -19.48
CA GLN A 146 -9.37 -8.33 -20.12
C GLN A 146 -10.41 -9.25 -19.46
N ALA A 147 -9.99 -10.38 -18.90
CA ALA A 147 -10.89 -11.29 -18.19
C ALA A 147 -11.18 -10.85 -16.74
N ALA A 148 -10.19 -10.27 -16.06
CA ALA A 148 -10.23 -9.95 -14.64
C ALA A 148 -10.85 -8.59 -14.33
N VAL A 149 -10.57 -7.56 -15.14
CA VAL A 149 -11.05 -6.19 -14.92
C VAL A 149 -12.57 -6.07 -14.90
N PRO A 150 -13.35 -6.72 -15.79
CA PRO A 150 -14.81 -6.66 -15.74
C PRO A 150 -15.42 -7.26 -14.46
N GLN A 151 -14.65 -8.07 -13.73
CA GLN A 151 -15.07 -8.69 -12.47
C GLN A 151 -14.58 -7.91 -11.24
N ALA A 152 -13.87 -6.81 -11.46
CA ALA A 152 -13.39 -5.99 -10.36
C ALA A 152 -14.57 -5.32 -9.65
N PRO A 153 -14.53 -5.24 -8.31
CA PRO A 153 -15.51 -4.47 -7.58
C PRO A 153 -15.39 -2.99 -7.96
N GLU A 154 -16.49 -2.25 -7.88
CA GLU A 154 -16.47 -0.81 -8.10
C GLU A 154 -15.66 -0.14 -6.98
N PHE A 155 -14.48 0.38 -7.34
CA PHE A 155 -13.62 1.16 -6.44
C PHE A 155 -13.99 2.66 -6.46
N GLY A 156 -15.29 2.97 -6.52
CA GLY A 156 -15.78 4.34 -6.67
C GLY A 156 -15.21 5.04 -7.91
N ASN A 157 -14.53 6.17 -7.70
CA ASN A 157 -13.94 6.99 -8.77
C ASN A 157 -12.58 6.47 -9.29
N PHE A 158 -12.20 5.23 -8.98
CA PHE A 158 -11.00 4.58 -9.51
C PHE A 158 -11.39 3.57 -10.61
N PRO A 159 -11.69 4.02 -11.84
CA PRO A 159 -11.90 3.10 -12.94
C PRO A 159 -10.58 2.38 -13.22
N LEU A 160 -10.66 1.05 -13.37
CA LEU A 160 -9.50 0.29 -13.83
C LEU A 160 -9.15 0.73 -15.26
N LEU A 161 -7.97 1.31 -15.42
CA LEU A 161 -7.53 1.88 -16.69
C LEU A 161 -7.13 0.76 -17.67
N PRO A 162 -7.62 0.76 -18.93
CA PRO A 162 -7.14 -0.16 -19.95
C PRO A 162 -5.66 0.06 -20.24
N ALA A 163 -4.94 -0.99 -20.64
CA ALA A 163 -3.54 -0.91 -21.05
C ALA A 163 -3.32 -0.02 -22.30
N ASP A 164 -4.40 0.32 -23.02
CA ASP A 164 -4.31 0.75 -24.42
C ASP A 164 -4.53 2.27 -24.62
N GLN A 165 -4.77 3.06 -23.57
CA GLN A 165 -5.15 4.48 -23.71
C GLN A 165 -4.00 5.50 -23.78
N HIS A 166 -2.74 5.06 -23.88
CA HIS A 166 -1.59 5.99 -23.94
C HIS A 166 -0.88 6.11 -25.29
N GLU A 167 -1.35 5.44 -26.34
CA GLU A 167 -0.92 5.75 -27.71
C GLU A 167 -1.81 6.87 -28.27
N SER A 168 -1.40 8.15 -28.13
CA SER A 168 -1.68 9.27 -29.07
C SER A 168 -1.35 10.66 -28.46
N SER A 169 -0.14 10.90 -27.96
CA SER A 169 0.32 12.28 -27.74
C SER A 169 1.83 12.43 -27.97
N THR A 170 2.30 11.96 -29.12
CA THR A 170 3.55 12.41 -29.74
C THR A 170 3.24 12.87 -31.16
N ALA A 171 2.58 14.02 -31.26
CA ALA A 171 2.52 14.82 -32.48
C ALA A 171 2.26 16.28 -32.08
N GLY A 172 3.30 17.12 -32.20
CA GLY A 172 3.26 18.55 -31.89
C GLY A 172 4.61 19.06 -31.43
#